data_AF-A0A329L9Q5-F1
#
_entry.id   AF-A0A329L9Q5-F1
#
_cell.length_a   1.000
_cell.length_b   1.000
_cell.length_c   1.000
_cell.angle_alpha   90.00
_cell.angle_beta   90.00
_cell.angle_gamma   90.00
#
_symmetry.space_group_name_H-M   'P 1'
#
loop_
_entity.id
_entity.type
_entity.pdbx_description
1 polymer ?
#
loop_
_entity_poly.entity_id
_entity_poly.type
_entity_poly.pdbx_seq_one_letter_code
_entity_poly.pdbx_strand_id
1 'polypeptide(L)'
;AEAETEELRTALGAGGTGKGTAGAMRGAAGAIKDLERRQKSRQTRASRDALDRALIDLATYFRDALLASSSAGDIRANHPDMAEKVAALAAHATPARLLRCIEAVLECREALAINVKPKFAVDAMVATIGQQLRD
;
A
#
# COMPACT_ATOMS: atom_id res chain seq x y z
N ALA A 1 -6.12 -6.20 17.02
CA ALA A 1 -6.92 -7.38 16.61
C ALA A 1 -7.08 -8.34 17.77
N GLU A 2 -5.97 -8.80 18.37
CA GLU A 2 -6.00 -9.72 19.52
C GLU A 2 -6.70 -9.12 20.75
N ALA A 3 -6.39 -7.87 21.12
CA ALA A 3 -7.09 -7.13 22.19
C ALA A 3 -8.60 -7.01 21.94
N GLU A 4 -9.02 -6.61 20.74
CA GLU A 4 -10.44 -6.47 20.36
C GLU A 4 -11.19 -7.81 20.42
N THR A 5 -10.52 -8.91 20.04
CA THR A 5 -11.08 -10.26 20.15
C THR A 5 -11.21 -10.70 21.60
N GLU A 6 -10.25 -10.36 22.45
CA GLU A 6 -10.27 -10.70 23.88
C GLU A 6 -11.30 -9.88 24.66
N GLU A 7 -11.44 -8.60 24.34
CA GLU A 7 -12.51 -7.74 24.85
C GLU A 7 -13.89 -8.28 24.48
N LEU A 8 -14.08 -8.73 23.22
CA LEU A 8 -15.33 -9.34 22.79
C LEU A 8 -15.58 -10.67 23.51
N ARG A 9 -14.57 -11.51 23.71
CA ARG A 9 -14.71 -12.76 24.49
C ARG A 9 -15.11 -12.47 25.93
N THR A 10 -14.46 -11.50 26.57
CA THR A 10 -14.77 -11.06 27.93
C THR A 10 -16.21 -10.56 28.02
N ALA A 11 -16.64 -9.72 27.08
CA ALA A 11 -18.01 -9.20 27.01
C ALA A 11 -19.07 -10.29 26.78
N LEU A 12 -18.70 -11.38 26.09
CA LEU A 12 -19.57 -12.54 25.85
C LEU A 12 -19.57 -13.57 27.00
N GLY A 13 -18.88 -13.28 28.11
CA GLY A 13 -18.88 -14.09 29.31
C GLY A 13 -17.77 -15.15 29.38
N ALA A 14 -16.74 -15.06 28.52
CA ALA A 14 -15.53 -15.86 28.69
C ALA A 14 -14.90 -15.55 30.07
N GLY A 15 -14.62 -16.59 30.85
CA GLY A 15 -14.08 -16.47 32.22
C GLY A 15 -15.13 -16.42 33.35
N GLY A 16 -16.44 -16.42 33.05
CA GLY A 16 -17.49 -16.50 34.07
C GLY A 16 -17.84 -17.94 34.51
N THR A 17 -18.04 -18.15 35.82
CA THR A 17 -18.25 -19.50 36.43
C THR A 17 -19.72 -19.89 36.66
N GLY A 18 -20.69 -19.13 36.16
CA GLY A 18 -22.13 -19.35 36.39
C GLY A 18 -22.79 -20.40 35.48
N LYS A 19 -23.92 -21.01 35.92
CA LYS A 19 -24.66 -22.09 35.22
C LYS A 19 -25.13 -21.77 33.79
N GLY A 20 -25.11 -20.50 33.37
CA GLY A 20 -25.50 -20.03 32.02
C GLY A 20 -24.34 -19.65 31.09
N THR A 21 -23.09 -19.58 31.58
CA THR A 21 -21.94 -19.05 30.81
C THR A 21 -21.53 -19.98 29.67
N ALA A 22 -21.68 -21.30 29.86
CA ALA A 22 -21.45 -22.30 28.80
C ALA A 22 -22.47 -22.23 27.65
N GLY A 23 -23.69 -21.74 27.90
CA GLY A 23 -24.72 -21.50 26.87
C GLY A 23 -24.45 -20.23 26.08
N ALA A 24 -24.07 -19.15 26.77
CA ALA A 24 -23.68 -17.88 26.16
C ALA A 24 -22.48 -18.01 25.21
N MET A 25 -21.47 -18.81 25.59
CA MET A 25 -20.29 -19.09 24.75
C MET A 25 -20.61 -19.85 23.44
N ARG A 26 -21.66 -20.68 23.40
CA ARG A 26 -22.09 -21.33 22.15
C ARG A 26 -22.78 -20.36 21.17
N GLY A 27 -23.48 -19.34 21.69
CA GLY A 27 -24.03 -18.25 20.87
C GLY A 27 -22.97 -17.22 20.42
N ALA A 28 -21.84 -17.15 21.12
CA ALA A 28 -20.75 -16.20 20.90
C ALA A 28 -19.90 -16.49 19.64
N ALA A 29 -19.89 -17.74 19.14
CA ALA A 29 -19.07 -18.13 18.00
C ALA A 29 -19.37 -17.32 16.72
N GLY A 30 -20.65 -16.96 16.50
CA GLY A 30 -21.06 -16.11 15.38
C GLY A 30 -20.50 -14.69 15.48
N ALA A 31 -20.58 -14.09 16.66
CA ALA A 31 -20.06 -12.74 16.92
C ALA A 31 -18.54 -12.67 16.75
N ILE A 32 -17.80 -13.69 17.21
CA ILE A 32 -16.34 -13.79 17.03
C ILE A 32 -15.99 -13.90 15.54
N LYS A 33 -16.69 -14.76 14.79
CA LYS A 33 -16.46 -14.93 13.35
C LYS A 33 -16.76 -13.66 12.56
N ASP A 34 -17.82 -12.93 12.92
CA ASP A 34 -18.13 -11.63 12.31
C ASP A 34 -17.07 -10.57 12.64
N LEU A 35 -16.54 -10.58 13.86
CA LEU A 35 -15.43 -9.71 14.25
C LEU A 35 -14.19 -10.01 13.41
N GLU A 36 -13.78 -11.27 13.30
CA GLU A 36 -12.65 -11.70 12.47
C GLU A 36 -12.82 -11.28 11.01
N ARG A 37 -14.04 -11.42 10.45
CA ARG A 37 -14.34 -10.96 9.09
C ARG A 37 -14.16 -9.46 8.93
N ARG A 38 -14.60 -8.66 9.91
CA ARG A 38 -14.41 -7.19 9.93
C ARG A 38 -12.94 -6.83 10.05
N GLN A 39 -12.20 -7.50 10.94
CA GLN A 39 -10.76 -7.32 11.10
C GLN A 39 -10.00 -7.61 9.80
N LYS A 40 -10.29 -8.75 9.15
CA LYS A 40 -9.70 -9.12 7.86
C LYS A 40 -10.00 -8.12 6.75
N SER A 41 -11.23 -7.61 6.70
CA SER A 41 -11.63 -6.55 5.75
C SER A 41 -10.87 -5.24 6.02
N ARG A 42 -10.73 -4.83 7.28
CA ARG A 42 -9.93 -3.65 7.65
C ARG A 42 -8.46 -3.81 7.29
N GLN A 43 -7.88 -4.97 7.60
CA GLN A 43 -6.49 -5.27 7.27
C GLN A 43 -6.26 -5.22 5.76
N THR A 44 -7.16 -5.82 4.97
CA THR A 44 -7.05 -5.81 3.51
C THR A 44 -7.08 -4.38 2.95
N ARG A 45 -7.97 -3.52 3.46
CA ARG A 45 -8.02 -2.10 3.07
C ARG A 45 -6.77 -1.35 3.48
N ALA A 46 -6.34 -1.48 4.74
CA ALA A 46 -5.14 -0.83 5.23
C ALA A 46 -3.90 -1.22 4.41
N SER A 47 -3.76 -2.50 4.03
CA SER A 47 -2.67 -2.96 3.17
C SER A 47 -2.75 -2.38 1.75
N ARG A 48 -3.96 -2.27 1.17
CA ARG A 48 -4.15 -1.64 -0.15
C ARG A 48 -3.83 -0.15 -0.11
N ASP A 49 -4.31 0.57 0.90
CA ASP A 49 -4.09 2.00 1.05
C ASP A 49 -2.60 2.31 1.32
N ALA A 50 -1.91 1.46 2.08
CA ALA A 50 -0.47 1.58 2.29
C ALA A 50 0.31 1.38 0.98
N LEU A 51 -0.07 0.39 0.19
CA LEU A 51 0.56 0.13 -1.10
C LEU A 51 0.29 1.26 -2.11
N ASP A 52 -0.95 1.73 -2.24
CA ASP A 52 -1.29 2.84 -3.14
C ASP A 52 -0.52 4.13 -2.77
N ARG A 53 -0.41 4.44 -1.47
CA ARG A 53 0.38 5.57 -1.00
C ARG A 53 1.86 5.45 -1.39
N ALA A 54 2.46 4.26 -1.24
CA ALA A 54 3.84 4.03 -1.65
C ALA A 54 4.03 4.12 -3.18
N LEU A 55 3.04 3.70 -3.96
CA LEU A 55 3.07 3.84 -5.42
C LEU A 55 2.99 5.31 -5.85
N ILE A 56 2.09 6.09 -5.24
CA ILE A 56 2.01 7.54 -5.53
C ILE A 56 3.30 8.24 -5.15
N ASP A 57 3.87 7.96 -3.99
CA ASP A 57 5.17 8.50 -3.53
C ASP A 57 6.26 8.24 -4.59
N LEU A 58 6.38 6.98 -5.04
CA LEU A 58 7.30 6.59 -6.11
C LEU A 58 7.06 7.30 -7.44
N ALA A 59 5.80 7.43 -7.88
CA ALA A 59 5.46 8.17 -9.10
C ALA A 59 5.86 9.65 -8.97
N THR A 60 5.63 10.27 -7.81
CA THR A 60 6.02 11.65 -7.54
C THR A 60 7.53 11.84 -7.45
N TYR A 61 8.28 10.82 -7.05
CA TYR A 61 9.75 10.83 -7.07
C TYR A 61 10.29 10.84 -8.52
N PHE A 62 9.72 10.00 -9.39
CA PHE A 62 10.05 10.04 -10.83
C PHE A 62 9.62 11.36 -11.49
N ARG A 63 8.49 11.94 -11.08
CA ARG A 63 8.06 13.27 -11.54
C ARG A 63 9.09 14.34 -11.20
N ASP A 64 9.58 14.37 -9.96
CA ASP A 64 10.55 15.39 -9.55
C ASP A 64 11.84 15.27 -10.37
N ALA A 65 12.30 14.04 -10.65
CA ALA A 65 13.45 13.81 -11.55
C ALA A 65 13.17 14.20 -13.01
N LEU A 66 11.95 13.96 -13.50
CA LEU A 66 11.52 14.37 -14.84
C LEU A 66 11.54 15.90 -14.99
N LEU A 67 11.04 16.62 -13.99
CA LEU A 67 11.05 18.08 -13.99
C LEU A 67 12.48 18.63 -13.91
N ALA A 68 13.31 18.06 -13.04
CA ALA A 68 14.72 18.43 -12.92
C ALA A 68 15.51 18.21 -14.22
N SER A 69 15.26 17.11 -14.94
CA SER A 69 15.93 16.82 -16.23
C SER A 69 15.41 17.65 -17.40
N SER A 70 14.19 18.18 -17.32
CA SER A 70 13.55 18.91 -18.43
C SER A 70 13.82 20.41 -18.43
N SER A 71 14.66 20.93 -17.51
CA SER A 71 14.81 22.38 -17.28
C SER A 71 13.46 23.08 -17.11
N ALA A 72 12.46 22.36 -16.57
CA ALA A 72 11.22 22.99 -16.17
C ALA A 72 11.57 24.05 -15.12
N GLY A 73 10.89 25.20 -15.14
CA GLY A 73 11.19 26.33 -14.25
C GLY A 73 11.07 25.97 -12.76
N ASP A 74 10.96 26.98 -11.90
CA ASP A 74 10.94 26.76 -10.45
C ASP A 74 9.62 26.09 -9.99
N ILE A 75 9.55 24.77 -10.13
CA ILE A 75 8.42 23.94 -9.70
C ILE A 75 8.79 23.32 -8.36
N ARG A 76 7.95 23.57 -7.36
CA ARG A 76 8.07 22.94 -6.04
C ARG A 76 8.10 21.41 -6.18
N ALA A 77 9.20 20.82 -5.74
CA ALA A 77 9.37 19.37 -5.64
C ALA A 77 8.40 18.77 -4.59
N ASN A 78 7.97 17.54 -4.83
CA ASN A 78 7.21 16.78 -3.84
C ASN A 78 8.13 16.22 -2.74
N HIS A 79 9.39 15.91 -3.08
CA HIS A 79 10.41 15.37 -2.16
C HIS A 79 11.61 16.32 -2.02
N PRO A 80 11.44 17.49 -1.37
CA PRO A 80 12.54 18.44 -1.19
C PRO A 80 13.71 17.86 -0.37
N ASP A 81 13.44 16.88 0.50
CA ASP A 81 14.42 16.16 1.30
C ASP A 81 15.25 15.14 0.49
N MET A 82 14.85 14.82 -0.73
CA MET A 82 15.53 13.86 -1.62
C MET A 82 16.22 14.53 -2.82
N ALA A 83 16.45 15.85 -2.75
CA ALA A 83 16.97 16.66 -3.87
C ALA A 83 18.22 16.07 -4.54
N GLU A 84 19.20 15.59 -3.76
CA GLU A 84 20.42 14.98 -4.30
C GLU A 84 20.14 13.70 -5.10
N LYS A 85 19.26 12.84 -4.60
CA LYS A 85 18.88 11.58 -5.27
C LYS A 85 18.07 11.85 -6.53
N VAL A 86 17.16 12.83 -6.47
CA VAL A 86 16.38 13.30 -7.62
C VAL A 86 17.32 13.82 -8.71
N ALA A 87 18.32 14.64 -8.35
CA ALA A 87 19.30 15.16 -9.30
C ALA A 87 20.15 14.05 -9.93
N ALA A 88 20.60 13.07 -9.14
CA ALA A 88 21.33 11.91 -9.64
C ALA A 88 20.49 11.08 -10.63
N LEU A 89 19.21 10.85 -10.31
CA LEU A 89 18.30 10.13 -11.20
C LEU A 89 18.00 10.91 -12.49
N ALA A 90 17.83 12.23 -12.39
CA ALA A 90 17.62 13.12 -13.53
C ALA A 90 18.84 13.17 -14.47
N ALA A 91 20.06 13.04 -13.94
CA ALA A 91 21.28 12.93 -14.73
C ALA A 91 21.43 11.55 -15.40
N HIS A 92 20.90 10.49 -14.76
CA HIS A 92 21.02 9.11 -15.23
C HIS A 92 20.03 8.74 -16.34
N ALA A 93 18.78 9.20 -16.23
CA ALA A 93 17.70 8.80 -17.12
C ALA A 93 17.14 9.98 -17.92
N THR A 94 16.90 9.75 -19.22
CA THR A 94 16.28 10.76 -20.08
C THR A 94 14.84 11.05 -19.65
N PRO A 95 14.28 12.24 -19.96
CA PRO A 95 12.87 12.55 -19.69
C PRO A 95 11.89 11.48 -20.17
N ALA A 96 12.12 10.90 -21.36
CA ALA A 96 11.28 9.83 -21.89
C ALA A 96 11.35 8.54 -21.06
N ARG A 97 12.52 8.18 -20.52
CA ARG A 97 12.69 7.01 -19.65
C ARG A 97 12.02 7.23 -18.30
N LEU A 98 12.14 8.42 -17.73
CA LEU A 98 11.47 8.81 -16.48
C LEU A 98 9.94 8.82 -16.62
N LEU A 99 9.42 9.33 -17.74
CA LEU A 99 8.00 9.27 -18.03
C LEU A 99 7.49 7.81 -18.08
N ARG A 100 8.21 6.91 -18.76
CA ARG A 100 7.87 5.47 -18.77
C ARG A 100 7.91 4.82 -17.38
N CYS A 101 8.78 5.29 -16.48
CA CYS A 101 8.76 4.84 -15.08
C CYS A 101 7.47 5.30 -14.37
N ILE A 102 7.01 6.53 -14.59
CA ILE A 102 5.75 7.04 -14.04
C ILE A 102 4.57 6.21 -14.58
N GLU A 103 4.52 5.97 -15.89
CA GLU A 103 3.48 5.16 -16.53
C GLU A 103 3.42 3.74 -15.94
N ALA A 104 4.58 3.08 -15.76
CA ALA A 104 4.64 1.76 -15.15
C ALA A 104 4.04 1.72 -13.73
N VAL A 105 4.23 2.80 -12.95
CA VAL A 105 3.64 2.93 -11.61
C VAL A 105 2.12 3.13 -11.70
N LEU A 106 1.64 3.93 -12.66
CA LEU A 106 0.21 4.14 -12.88
C LEU A 106 -0.49 2.86 -13.35
N GLU A 107 0.11 2.11 -14.27
CA GLU A 107 -0.37 0.80 -14.70
C GLU A 107 -0.44 -0.21 -13.53
N CYS A 108 0.57 -0.20 -12.65
CA CYS A 108 0.55 -1.02 -11.43
C CYS A 108 -0.67 -0.69 -10.55
N ARG A 109 -0.99 0.60 -10.39
CA ARG A 109 -2.16 1.05 -9.62
C ARG A 109 -3.47 0.61 -10.27
N GLU A 110 -3.59 0.71 -11.60
CA GLU A 110 -4.75 0.22 -12.34
C GLU A 110 -4.92 -1.30 -12.19
N ALA A 111 -3.83 -2.07 -12.30
CA ALA A 111 -3.83 -3.51 -12.09
C ALA A 111 -4.32 -3.89 -10.68
N LEU A 112 -3.86 -3.17 -9.65
CA LEU A 112 -4.33 -3.36 -8.27
C LEU A 112 -5.81 -3.03 -8.10
N ALA A 113 -6.31 -2.00 -8.79
CA ALA A 113 -7.73 -1.61 -8.76
C ALA A 113 -8.65 -2.71 -9.32
N ILE A 114 -8.19 -3.47 -10.32
CA ILE A 114 -8.92 -4.63 -10.87
C ILE A 114 -8.61 -5.96 -10.15
N ASN A 115 -8.05 -5.90 -8.93
CA ASN A 115 -7.75 -7.05 -8.06
C ASN A 115 -6.65 -8.00 -8.54
N VAL A 116 -5.66 -7.52 -9.32
CA VAL A 116 -4.42 -8.27 -9.53
C VAL A 116 -3.71 -8.47 -8.19
N LYS A 117 -3.11 -9.64 -7.97
CA LYS A 117 -2.34 -9.91 -6.75
C LYS A 117 -1.15 -8.92 -6.69
N PRO A 118 -0.94 -8.23 -5.56
CA PRO A 118 0.11 -7.21 -5.44
C PRO A 118 1.49 -7.65 -5.89
N LYS A 119 1.86 -8.90 -5.57
CA LYS A 119 3.15 -9.46 -6.00
C LYS A 119 3.36 -9.32 -7.51
N PHE A 120 2.39 -9.72 -8.33
CA PHE A 120 2.55 -9.71 -9.79
C PHE A 120 2.50 -8.31 -10.38
N ALA A 121 1.63 -7.43 -9.86
CA ALA A 121 1.56 -6.04 -10.31
C ALA A 121 2.88 -5.31 -10.04
N VAL A 122 3.44 -5.50 -8.84
CA VAL A 122 4.72 -4.90 -8.45
C VAL A 122 5.89 -5.53 -9.22
N ASP A 123 5.91 -6.86 -9.41
CA ASP A 123 6.96 -7.53 -10.21
C ASP A 123 7.00 -6.95 -11.64
N ALA A 124 5.85 -6.77 -12.28
CA ALA A 124 5.74 -6.21 -13.64
C ALA A 124 6.19 -4.74 -13.71
N MET A 125 5.78 -3.92 -12.73
CA MET A 125 6.20 -2.53 -12.60
C MET A 125 7.72 -2.43 -12.45
N VAL A 126 8.30 -3.20 -11.54
CA VAL A 126 9.75 -3.20 -11.27
C VAL A 126 10.53 -3.70 -12.48
N ALA A 127 10.03 -4.71 -13.20
CA ALA A 127 10.65 -5.18 -14.43
C ALA A 127 10.72 -4.07 -15.49
N THR A 128 9.64 -3.31 -15.65
CA THR A 128 9.59 -2.18 -16.60
C THR A 128 10.53 -1.05 -16.17
N ILE A 129 10.48 -0.62 -14.91
CA ILE A 129 11.39 0.40 -14.37
C ILE A 129 12.85 -0.04 -14.53
N GLY A 130 13.16 -1.30 -14.24
CA GLY A 130 14.51 -1.85 -14.39
C GLY A 130 14.99 -1.91 -15.85
N GLN A 131 14.10 -2.02 -16.83
CA GLN A 131 14.46 -1.84 -18.25
C GLN A 131 14.72 -0.37 -18.57
N GLN A 132 13.92 0.53 -17.99
CA GLN A 132 14.07 1.97 -18.19
C GLN A 132 15.25 2.58 -17.45
N LEU A 133 15.90 1.91 -16.49
CA LEU A 133 17.03 2.47 -15.73
C LEU A 133 18.35 1.71 -15.92
N ARG A 134 18.38 0.64 -16.73
CA ARG A 134 19.62 -0.06 -17.11
C ARG A 134 20.47 0.76 -18.08
N ASP A 135 21.78 0.70 -17.95
CA ASP A 135 22.75 1.36 -18.83
C ASP A 135 22.59 0.93 -20.30
#